data_AF-A0A293NIP1-F1
#
_entry.id   AF-A0A293NIP1-F1
#
_cell.length_a   1.000
_cell.length_b   1.000
_cell.length_c   1.000
_cell.angle_alpha   90.00
_cell.angle_beta   90.00
_cell.angle_gamma   90.00
#
_symmetry.space_group_name_H-M   'P 1'
#
loop_
_entity.id
_entity.type
_entity.pdbx_description
1 polymer ?
#
loop_
_entity_poly.entity_id
_entity_poly.type
_entity_poly.pdbx_seq_one_letter_code
_entity_poly.pdbx_strand_id
1 'polypeptide(L)'
;MRWMSLIAVSIPVADPDQVDSGLEAARTASEAGADLIEWRVDELADVETVSAMATLVESSPRPCILTIRSEEEGGAFDGDPEDVADILDALREGGVVPRYLDLEHGFWSDSEELRAAWARWSDSDTGLVLSMHDLEGRPDDLLQRVEAMAAVGQASIRKFVWRARSVRDNIEAFHILHQVNGPAIALCMGDMGLPSRVLAGTEGGFLTFASSTLGTTAPGQCDLDTLLQRYRYRSISDTTRVLGIIGMPLGHSLSPIVHNAGFESVGYDGVFLPLPVAAGWESFKATVLTLLEELPIRLRGLCVTLPHKEHALRFVREQGGEVTEIALRAGAANTIVIDKEGHLLADNTDASAIVETLRIDIAGSRVAVLGAGGAARAAVAGLLSAGARVDVFNRSPERAQALVEAMDDPMCTIGDPDEVSGYDAVINTTSVGMEGGPDPEGNPIEALGLRTWMLEEAQVVYECVYAPRRTPLVELAESLGTAVVTGEAMFLAQARRQFTAWTGFEAPVDLWRQLID
;
A
#
# COMPACT_ATOMS: atom_id res chain seq x y z
N MET A 1 -8.81 17.53 -23.41
CA MET A 1 -7.73 18.23 -22.68
C MET A 1 -7.64 17.57 -21.32
N ARG A 2 -6.53 16.90 -20.99
CA ARG A 2 -6.34 16.37 -19.62
C ARG A 2 -6.03 17.57 -18.71
N TRP A 3 -6.84 17.76 -17.68
CA TRP A 3 -6.59 18.75 -16.63
C TRP A 3 -5.51 18.22 -15.68
N MET A 4 -4.81 19.12 -15.00
CA MET A 4 -3.96 18.73 -13.89
C MET A 4 -4.87 18.30 -12.74
N SER A 5 -4.70 17.07 -12.26
CA SER A 5 -5.47 16.56 -11.14
C SER A 5 -5.11 17.31 -9.86
N LEU A 6 -6.14 17.64 -9.09
CA LEU A 6 -6.02 18.47 -7.90
C LEU A 6 -5.95 17.59 -6.65
N ILE A 7 -5.41 18.14 -5.56
CA ILE A 7 -5.45 17.52 -4.23
C ILE A 7 -6.37 18.35 -3.33
N ALA A 8 -7.47 17.74 -2.86
CA ALA A 8 -8.29 18.28 -1.78
C ALA A 8 -7.84 17.71 -0.44
N VAL A 9 -7.77 18.56 0.58
CA VAL A 9 -7.60 18.12 1.98
C VAL A 9 -8.94 18.20 2.70
N SER A 10 -9.40 17.06 3.20
CA SER A 10 -10.66 16.95 3.95
C SER A 10 -10.47 17.35 5.41
N ILE A 11 -11.31 18.26 5.90
CA ILE A 11 -11.26 18.80 7.26
C ILE A 11 -12.66 18.68 7.88
N PRO A 12 -12.85 17.81 8.88
CA PRO A 12 -14.10 17.74 9.62
C PRO A 12 -14.24 18.94 10.56
N VAL A 13 -15.42 19.53 10.60
CA VAL A 13 -15.83 20.58 11.55
C VAL A 13 -17.22 20.24 12.05
N ALA A 14 -17.32 19.82 13.31
CA ALA A 14 -18.55 19.30 13.88
C ALA A 14 -19.35 20.34 14.68
N ASP A 15 -18.71 21.41 15.15
CA ASP A 15 -19.33 22.40 16.03
C ASP A 15 -18.80 23.82 15.70
N PRO A 16 -19.58 24.90 15.88
CA PRO A 16 -19.13 26.27 15.68
C PRO A 16 -17.82 26.62 16.42
N ASP A 17 -17.56 26.05 17.60
CA ASP A 17 -16.33 26.27 18.37
C ASP A 17 -15.08 25.67 17.70
N GLN A 18 -15.25 24.79 16.69
CA GLN A 18 -14.17 24.18 15.92
C GLN A 18 -13.81 24.95 14.64
N VAL A 19 -14.50 26.04 14.31
CA VAL A 19 -14.23 26.81 13.08
C VAL A 19 -12.77 27.30 13.04
N ASP A 20 -12.26 27.84 14.15
CA ASP A 20 -10.90 28.37 14.20
C ASP A 20 -9.83 27.29 14.03
N SER A 21 -10.01 26.10 14.63
CA SER A 21 -9.08 24.98 14.49
C SER A 21 -9.14 24.38 13.08
N GLY A 22 -10.33 24.31 12.48
CA GLY A 22 -10.52 23.93 11.09
C GLY A 22 -9.80 24.87 10.12
N LEU A 23 -9.92 26.19 10.32
CA LEU A 23 -9.22 27.20 9.51
C LEU A 23 -7.69 27.12 9.66
N GLU A 24 -7.19 26.81 10.85
CA GLU A 24 -5.75 26.61 11.06
C GLU A 24 -5.24 25.34 10.34
N ALA A 25 -5.99 24.25 10.41
CA ALA A 25 -5.69 23.04 9.65
C ALA A 25 -5.70 23.29 8.14
N ALA A 26 -6.64 24.11 7.65
CA ALA A 26 -6.71 24.51 6.25
C ALA A 26 -5.51 25.37 5.81
N ARG A 27 -5.06 26.30 6.66
CA ARG A 27 -3.85 27.10 6.40
C ARG A 27 -2.62 26.20 6.30
N THR A 28 -2.46 25.28 7.26
CA THR A 28 -1.39 24.29 7.26
C THR A 28 -1.41 23.44 5.97
N ALA A 29 -2.58 22.95 5.57
CA ALA A 29 -2.75 22.18 4.34
C ALA A 29 -2.42 23.00 3.07
N SER A 30 -2.85 24.26 3.04
CA SER A 30 -2.58 25.20 1.94
C SER A 30 -1.09 25.46 1.76
N GLU A 31 -0.36 25.68 2.86
CA GLU A 31 1.10 25.88 2.87
C GLU A 31 1.84 24.61 2.47
N ALA A 32 1.33 23.44 2.87
CA ALA A 32 1.86 22.13 2.49
C ALA A 32 1.55 21.72 1.03
N GLY A 33 0.74 22.49 0.29
CA GLY A 33 0.53 22.30 -1.15
C GLY A 33 -0.81 21.70 -1.57
N ALA A 34 -1.84 21.77 -0.71
CA ALA A 34 -3.22 21.46 -1.10
C ALA A 34 -3.74 22.45 -2.16
N ASP A 35 -4.53 21.95 -3.11
CA ASP A 35 -5.18 22.78 -4.14
C ASP A 35 -6.57 23.25 -3.70
N LEU A 36 -7.28 22.41 -2.95
CA LEU A 36 -8.60 22.68 -2.39
C LEU A 36 -8.70 22.25 -0.93
N ILE A 37 -9.66 22.83 -0.23
CA ILE A 37 -10.11 22.38 1.10
C ILE A 37 -11.50 21.77 0.95
N GLU A 38 -11.72 20.56 1.45
CA GLU A 38 -13.07 20.02 1.64
C GLU A 38 -13.48 20.22 3.10
N TRP A 39 -14.47 21.06 3.33
CA TRP A 39 -15.11 21.21 4.63
C TRP A 39 -16.17 20.12 4.79
N ARG A 40 -15.91 19.16 5.67
CA ARG A 40 -16.86 18.13 6.09
C ARG A 40 -17.65 18.67 7.27
N VAL A 41 -18.84 19.17 6.99
CA VAL A 41 -19.71 19.88 7.96
C VAL A 41 -20.91 19.03 8.39
N ASP A 42 -20.77 17.71 8.30
CA ASP A 42 -21.86 16.74 8.50
C ASP A 42 -22.63 16.98 9.82
N GLU A 43 -21.91 17.11 10.94
CA GLU A 43 -22.50 17.38 12.27
C GLU A 43 -22.84 18.87 12.49
N LEU A 44 -22.26 19.76 11.68
CA LEU A 44 -22.51 21.20 11.72
C LEU A 44 -23.69 21.59 10.81
N ALA A 45 -24.24 20.68 10.02
CA ALA A 45 -25.21 20.99 8.98
C ALA A 45 -26.61 21.23 9.56
N ASP A 46 -26.88 22.48 9.94
CA ASP A 46 -28.18 22.97 10.41
C ASP A 46 -28.36 24.43 9.94
N VAL A 47 -29.60 24.90 9.82
CA VAL A 47 -29.91 26.29 9.45
C VAL A 47 -29.38 27.28 10.51
N GLU A 48 -29.39 26.91 11.80
CA GLU A 48 -28.92 27.74 12.90
C GLU A 48 -27.40 27.97 12.87
N THR A 49 -26.64 27.04 12.28
CA THR A 49 -25.17 27.04 12.22
C THR A 49 -24.62 27.52 10.86
N VAL A 50 -25.47 27.97 9.94
CA VAL A 50 -25.09 28.52 8.63
C VAL A 50 -24.03 29.63 8.74
N SER A 51 -24.04 30.43 9.79
CA SER A 51 -23.03 31.47 10.03
C SER A 51 -21.60 30.90 10.24
N ALA A 52 -21.49 29.73 10.88
CA ALA A 52 -20.22 29.02 11.04
C ALA A 52 -19.73 28.46 9.70
N MET A 53 -20.63 27.83 8.93
CA MET A 53 -20.34 27.35 7.56
C MET A 53 -19.91 28.49 6.63
N ALA A 54 -20.59 29.64 6.69
CA ALA A 54 -20.23 30.85 5.96
C ALA A 54 -18.80 31.30 6.29
N THR A 55 -18.45 31.31 7.57
CA THR A 55 -17.10 31.70 8.03
C THR A 55 -16.02 30.76 7.46
N LEU A 56 -16.27 29.43 7.44
CA LEU A 56 -15.36 28.44 6.85
C LEU A 56 -15.13 28.68 5.36
N VAL A 57 -16.20 29.00 4.61
CA VAL A 57 -16.13 29.24 3.16
C VAL A 57 -15.41 30.56 2.87
N GLU A 58 -15.82 31.66 3.50
CA GLU A 58 -15.28 33.00 3.25
C GLU A 58 -13.82 33.14 3.69
N SER A 59 -13.43 32.44 4.77
CA SER A 59 -12.08 32.48 5.32
C SER A 59 -11.18 31.34 4.80
N SER A 60 -11.67 30.51 3.87
CA SER A 60 -10.89 29.39 3.35
C SER A 60 -9.64 29.89 2.61
N PRO A 61 -8.44 29.35 2.89
CA PRO A 61 -7.20 29.81 2.27
C PRO A 61 -7.03 29.35 0.81
N ARG A 62 -7.91 28.45 0.33
CA ARG A 62 -7.96 27.90 -1.03
C ARG A 62 -9.42 27.77 -1.46
N PRO A 63 -9.71 27.61 -2.76
CA PRO A 63 -11.05 27.23 -3.20
C PRO A 63 -11.54 25.99 -2.44
N CYS A 64 -12.77 26.02 -1.94
CA CYS A 64 -13.28 24.97 -1.08
C CYS A 64 -14.47 24.20 -1.68
N ILE A 65 -14.60 22.95 -1.24
CA ILE A 65 -15.78 22.11 -1.38
C ILE A 65 -16.48 22.13 -0.03
N LEU A 66 -17.76 22.50 0.01
CA LEU A 66 -18.58 22.34 1.19
C LEU A 66 -19.38 21.05 1.03
N THR A 67 -19.20 20.10 1.94
CA THR A 67 -19.76 18.75 1.88
C THR A 67 -20.59 18.47 3.12
N ILE A 68 -21.84 18.08 2.90
CA ILE A 68 -22.75 17.50 3.91
C ILE A 68 -22.90 16.03 3.55
N ARG A 69 -22.37 15.12 4.38
CA ARG A 69 -22.40 13.67 4.14
C ARG A 69 -23.31 12.97 5.15
N SER A 70 -24.29 12.23 4.65
CA SER A 70 -25.23 11.43 5.43
C SER A 70 -24.54 10.27 6.15
N GLU A 71 -25.16 9.77 7.22
CA GLU A 71 -24.71 8.54 7.89
C GLU A 71 -24.63 7.34 6.92
N GLU A 72 -25.57 7.24 5.96
CA GLU A 72 -25.63 6.15 4.97
C GLU A 72 -24.40 6.13 4.05
N GLU A 73 -23.87 7.31 3.70
CA GLU A 73 -22.69 7.46 2.84
C GLU A 73 -21.38 7.70 3.62
N GLY A 74 -21.38 7.47 4.94
CA GLY A 74 -20.18 7.49 5.79
C GLY A 74 -19.80 8.85 6.36
N GLY A 75 -20.78 9.74 6.51
CA GLY A 75 -20.69 10.95 7.32
C GLY A 75 -21.46 10.79 8.64
N ALA A 76 -21.93 11.92 9.15
CA ALA A 76 -22.61 12.02 10.44
C ALA A 76 -23.87 12.90 10.39
N PHE A 77 -24.29 13.33 9.20
CA PHE A 77 -25.55 14.04 9.01
C PHE A 77 -26.72 13.05 9.07
N ASP A 78 -27.67 13.30 9.97
CA ASP A 78 -28.84 12.44 10.22
C ASP A 78 -30.17 13.05 9.72
N GLY A 79 -30.10 14.22 9.07
CA GLY A 79 -31.23 14.89 8.44
C GLY A 79 -31.58 14.35 7.05
N ASP A 80 -32.58 14.97 6.43
CA ASP A 80 -33.15 14.56 5.14
C ASP A 80 -32.76 15.52 3.99
N PRO A 81 -33.08 15.23 2.72
CA PRO A 81 -32.69 16.11 1.63
C PRO A 81 -33.41 17.47 1.63
N GLU A 82 -34.53 17.60 2.34
CA GLU A 82 -35.24 18.87 2.52
C GLU A 82 -34.49 19.77 3.52
N ASP A 83 -33.94 19.21 4.60
CA ASP A 83 -33.05 19.92 5.53
C ASP A 83 -31.82 20.49 4.79
N VAL A 84 -31.22 19.70 3.88
CA VAL A 84 -30.12 20.17 3.03
C VAL A 84 -30.59 21.30 2.11
N ALA A 85 -31.80 21.24 1.56
CA ALA A 85 -32.36 22.30 0.72
C ALA A 85 -32.51 23.62 1.48
N ASP A 86 -32.99 23.57 2.72
CA ASP A 86 -33.13 24.74 3.60
C ASP A 86 -31.76 25.36 3.94
N ILE A 87 -30.75 24.53 4.22
CA ILE A 87 -29.37 24.99 4.45
C ILE A 87 -28.81 25.68 3.20
N LEU A 88 -29.04 25.11 2.01
CA LEU A 88 -28.59 25.71 0.74
C LEU A 88 -29.25 27.07 0.49
N ASP A 89 -30.54 27.22 0.81
CA ASP A 89 -31.23 28.51 0.70
C ASP A 89 -30.66 29.53 1.68
N ALA A 90 -30.47 29.16 2.94
CA ALA A 90 -29.90 30.03 3.95
C ALA A 90 -28.46 30.48 3.61
N LEU A 91 -27.61 29.58 3.11
CA LEU A 91 -26.27 29.90 2.63
C LEU A 91 -26.32 30.90 1.46
N ARG A 92 -27.23 30.68 0.51
CA ARG A 92 -27.40 31.55 -0.66
C ARG A 92 -27.89 32.94 -0.26
N GLU A 93 -28.88 33.02 0.63
CA GLU A 93 -29.40 34.28 1.17
C GLU A 93 -28.33 35.06 1.93
N GLY A 94 -27.43 34.35 2.62
CA GLY A 94 -26.24 34.89 3.25
C GLY A 94 -25.15 35.35 2.27
N GLY A 95 -25.28 35.05 0.98
CA GLY A 95 -24.29 35.41 -0.05
C GLY A 95 -23.04 34.54 -0.04
N VAL A 96 -23.10 33.34 0.55
CA VAL A 96 -21.98 32.40 0.64
C VAL A 96 -21.77 31.70 -0.70
N VAL A 97 -20.54 31.73 -1.23
CA VAL A 97 -20.22 31.17 -2.56
C VAL A 97 -18.99 30.24 -2.46
N PRO A 98 -19.16 28.98 -2.05
CA PRO A 98 -18.07 28.00 -2.11
C PRO A 98 -17.72 27.70 -3.57
N ARG A 99 -16.52 27.15 -3.83
CA ARG A 99 -16.17 26.77 -5.20
C ARG A 99 -17.01 25.59 -5.69
N TYR A 100 -17.28 24.64 -4.78
CA TYR A 100 -18.13 23.49 -5.04
C TYR A 100 -19.03 23.20 -3.84
N LEU A 101 -20.23 22.70 -4.13
CA LEU A 101 -21.11 22.02 -3.17
C LEU A 101 -21.14 20.53 -3.53
N ASP A 102 -20.91 19.65 -2.55
CA ASP A 102 -21.01 18.20 -2.72
C ASP A 102 -22.36 17.71 -2.20
N LEU A 103 -23.21 17.24 -3.12
CA LEU A 103 -24.53 16.68 -2.83
C LEU A 103 -24.59 15.21 -3.27
N GLU A 104 -25.22 14.40 -2.43
CA GLU A 104 -25.40 12.96 -2.67
C GLU A 104 -26.38 12.71 -3.80
N HIS A 105 -26.08 11.74 -4.65
CA HIS A 105 -26.96 11.35 -5.74
C HIS A 105 -28.28 10.77 -5.25
N GLY A 106 -28.28 10.08 -4.10
CA GLY A 106 -29.51 9.60 -3.45
C GLY A 106 -30.44 10.77 -3.13
N PHE A 107 -29.97 11.70 -2.30
CA PHE A 107 -30.70 12.94 -1.95
C PHE A 107 -31.12 13.73 -3.19
N TRP A 108 -30.21 13.90 -4.15
CA TRP A 108 -30.50 14.58 -5.40
C TRP A 108 -31.62 13.92 -6.20
N SER A 109 -31.71 12.58 -6.19
CA SER A 109 -32.71 11.83 -6.95
C SER A 109 -34.08 11.86 -6.26
N ASP A 110 -34.09 11.84 -4.93
CA ASP A 110 -35.31 11.66 -4.16
C ASP A 110 -36.06 12.98 -3.90
N SER A 111 -35.38 14.13 -3.87
CA SER A 111 -35.98 15.41 -3.51
C SER A 111 -36.14 16.39 -4.69
N GLU A 112 -37.37 16.83 -4.96
CA GLU A 112 -37.63 17.93 -5.91
C GLU A 112 -37.22 19.29 -5.32
N GLU A 113 -37.38 19.43 -4.01
CA GLU A 113 -37.07 20.60 -3.20
C GLU A 113 -35.57 20.90 -3.23
N LEU A 114 -34.71 19.89 -3.03
CA LEU A 114 -33.25 20.04 -3.14
C LEU A 114 -32.83 20.49 -4.54
N ARG A 115 -33.44 19.91 -5.59
CA ARG A 115 -33.18 20.31 -6.98
C ARG A 115 -33.66 21.74 -7.25
N ALA A 116 -34.77 22.16 -6.65
CA ALA A 116 -35.27 23.53 -6.75
C ALA A 116 -34.39 24.53 -6.00
N ALA A 117 -33.86 24.16 -4.84
CA ALA A 117 -32.84 24.92 -4.11
C ALA A 117 -31.58 25.09 -4.95
N TRP A 118 -31.02 23.99 -5.48
CA TRP A 118 -29.87 24.04 -6.39
C TRP A 118 -30.14 24.89 -7.64
N ALA A 119 -31.33 24.84 -8.23
CA ALA A 119 -31.64 25.64 -9.42
C ALA A 119 -31.46 27.15 -9.18
N ARG A 120 -31.64 27.62 -7.94
CA ARG A 120 -31.34 29.01 -7.57
C ARG A 120 -29.86 29.29 -7.76
N TRP A 121 -28.94 28.39 -7.40
CA TRP A 121 -27.48 28.49 -7.55
C TRP A 121 -26.96 28.57 -9.00
N SER A 122 -27.81 28.39 -10.02
CA SER A 122 -27.42 28.37 -11.44
C SER A 122 -26.78 29.66 -11.97
N ASP A 123 -26.94 30.78 -11.28
CA ASP A 123 -26.32 32.08 -11.59
C ASP A 123 -25.01 32.36 -10.82
N SER A 124 -24.60 31.45 -9.94
CA SER A 124 -23.36 31.57 -9.14
C SER A 124 -22.16 30.90 -9.80
N ASP A 125 -20.96 31.19 -9.30
CA ASP A 125 -19.71 30.51 -9.71
C ASP A 125 -19.49 29.15 -9.01
N THR A 126 -20.47 28.68 -8.23
CA THR A 126 -20.44 27.41 -7.50
C THR A 126 -20.75 26.22 -8.41
N GLY A 127 -19.87 25.20 -8.42
CA GLY A 127 -20.11 23.96 -9.15
C GLY A 127 -20.77 22.87 -8.29
N LEU A 128 -21.62 22.04 -8.91
CA LEU A 128 -22.18 20.84 -8.25
C LEU A 128 -21.21 19.66 -8.38
N VAL A 129 -20.76 19.12 -7.25
CA VAL A 129 -20.20 17.78 -7.15
C VAL A 129 -21.37 16.86 -6.81
N LEU A 130 -21.72 15.97 -7.73
CA LEU A 130 -22.72 14.94 -7.51
C LEU A 130 -22.02 13.66 -7.11
N SER A 131 -22.26 13.18 -5.90
CA SER A 131 -21.47 12.11 -5.29
C SER A 131 -22.27 10.85 -4.97
N MET A 132 -21.57 9.72 -4.86
CA MET A 132 -22.09 8.51 -4.26
C MET A 132 -20.99 7.75 -3.53
N HIS A 133 -21.33 7.12 -2.40
CA HIS A 133 -20.41 6.33 -1.60
C HIS A 133 -21.01 4.96 -1.26
N ASP A 134 -20.21 3.90 -1.40
CA ASP A 134 -20.55 2.56 -0.91
C ASP A 134 -19.48 2.06 0.07
N LEU A 135 -19.85 1.96 1.34
CA LEU A 135 -18.94 1.61 2.44
C LEU A 135 -18.62 0.11 2.49
N GLU A 136 -19.45 -0.73 1.86
CA GLU A 136 -19.35 -2.19 1.92
C GLU A 136 -18.54 -2.77 0.76
N GLY A 137 -18.59 -2.14 -0.41
CA GLY A 137 -17.82 -2.59 -1.56
C GLY A 137 -18.24 -1.99 -2.87
N ARG A 138 -17.74 -2.57 -3.96
CA ARG A 138 -18.23 -2.26 -5.30
C ARG A 138 -19.73 -2.62 -5.41
N PRO A 139 -20.63 -1.64 -5.68
CA PRO A 139 -22.06 -1.91 -5.82
C PRO A 139 -22.35 -2.86 -6.97
N ASP A 140 -23.37 -3.73 -6.84
CA ASP A 140 -23.75 -4.65 -7.92
C ASP A 140 -24.27 -3.89 -9.16
N ASP A 141 -24.96 -2.77 -8.93
CA ASP A 141 -25.56 -1.87 -9.91
C ASP A 141 -24.66 -0.68 -10.28
N LEU A 142 -23.35 -0.72 -9.99
CA LEU A 142 -22.41 0.40 -10.18
C LEU A 142 -22.55 1.08 -11.56
N LEU A 143 -22.60 0.32 -12.65
CA LEU A 143 -22.70 0.90 -13.99
C LEU A 143 -24.03 1.63 -14.23
N GLN A 144 -25.13 1.17 -13.62
CA GLN A 144 -26.43 1.85 -13.69
C GLN A 144 -26.38 3.18 -12.94
N ARG A 145 -25.70 3.21 -11.77
CA ARG A 145 -25.48 4.45 -11.01
C ARG A 145 -24.61 5.44 -11.78
N VAL A 146 -23.55 4.96 -12.44
CA VAL A 146 -22.70 5.77 -13.32
C VAL A 146 -23.52 6.40 -14.44
N GLU A 147 -24.37 5.63 -15.11
CA GLU A 147 -25.25 6.13 -16.17
C GLU A 147 -26.27 7.17 -15.65
N ALA A 148 -26.90 6.89 -14.50
CA ALA A 148 -27.85 7.80 -13.87
C ALA A 148 -27.21 9.15 -13.50
N MET A 149 -26.05 9.13 -12.84
CA MET A 149 -25.29 10.34 -12.49
C MET A 149 -24.74 11.07 -13.73
N ALA A 150 -24.39 10.34 -14.79
CA ALA A 150 -23.97 10.95 -16.06
C ALA A 150 -25.12 11.72 -16.72
N ALA A 151 -26.37 11.29 -16.56
CA ALA A 151 -27.54 11.94 -17.12
C ALA A 151 -27.92 13.26 -16.42
N VAL A 152 -27.40 13.53 -15.21
CA VAL A 152 -27.62 14.78 -14.48
C VAL A 152 -26.78 15.91 -15.09
N GLY A 153 -27.38 16.68 -16.01
CA GLY A 153 -26.70 17.75 -16.74
C GLY A 153 -26.21 18.93 -15.87
N GLN A 154 -26.76 19.07 -14.67
CA GLN A 154 -26.40 20.11 -13.69
C GLN A 154 -25.07 19.81 -12.98
N ALA A 155 -24.65 18.55 -12.94
CA ALA A 155 -23.42 18.15 -12.24
C ALA A 155 -22.18 18.66 -12.99
N SER A 156 -21.38 19.46 -12.29
CA SER A 156 -20.07 19.92 -12.77
C SER A 156 -19.02 18.83 -12.65
N ILE A 157 -19.10 18.02 -11.58
CA ILE A 157 -18.20 16.90 -11.30
C ILE A 157 -19.06 15.70 -10.86
N ARG A 158 -18.76 14.50 -11.34
CA ARG A 158 -19.32 13.25 -10.79
C ARG A 158 -18.30 12.55 -9.91
N LYS A 159 -18.69 12.16 -8.69
CA LYS A 159 -17.82 11.55 -7.68
C LYS A 159 -18.33 10.17 -7.30
N PHE A 160 -17.56 9.13 -7.62
CA PHE A 160 -17.87 7.73 -7.34
C PHE A 160 -16.87 7.20 -6.33
N VAL A 161 -17.35 6.73 -5.17
CA VAL A 161 -16.47 6.20 -4.14
C VAL A 161 -17.01 4.88 -3.63
N TRP A 162 -16.17 3.87 -3.47
CA TRP A 162 -16.58 2.61 -2.85
C TRP A 162 -15.42 1.91 -2.14
N ARG A 163 -15.71 0.98 -1.24
CA ARG A 163 -14.65 0.20 -0.57
C ARG A 163 -14.04 -0.84 -1.51
N ALA A 164 -12.73 -0.84 -1.66
CA ALA A 164 -12.06 -1.91 -2.40
C ALA A 164 -12.07 -3.22 -1.59
N ARG A 165 -12.53 -4.29 -2.24
CA ARG A 165 -12.42 -5.70 -1.83
C ARG A 165 -11.22 -6.39 -2.49
N SER A 166 -10.68 -5.80 -3.56
CA SER A 166 -9.43 -6.23 -4.20
C SER A 166 -8.72 -5.07 -4.90
N VAL A 167 -7.43 -5.22 -5.19
CA VAL A 167 -6.66 -4.25 -6.00
C VAL A 167 -7.30 -4.00 -7.37
N ARG A 168 -8.05 -4.97 -7.92
CA ARG A 168 -8.72 -4.85 -9.22
C ARG A 168 -9.84 -3.80 -9.21
N ASP A 169 -10.41 -3.47 -8.06
CA ASP A 169 -11.46 -2.45 -7.98
C ASP A 169 -10.93 -1.07 -8.35
N ASN A 170 -9.64 -0.80 -8.13
CA ASN A 170 -9.00 0.44 -8.57
C ASN A 170 -8.96 0.56 -10.10
N ILE A 171 -8.84 -0.57 -10.81
CA ILE A 171 -8.87 -0.58 -12.28
C ILE A 171 -10.28 -0.21 -12.76
N GLU A 172 -11.33 -0.74 -12.12
CA GLU A 172 -12.71 -0.36 -12.46
C GLU A 172 -12.96 1.14 -12.21
N ALA A 173 -12.34 1.73 -11.19
CA ALA A 173 -12.34 3.18 -10.99
C ALA A 173 -11.69 3.94 -12.17
N PHE A 174 -10.57 3.44 -12.70
CA PHE A 174 -9.94 4.04 -13.88
C PHE A 174 -10.81 3.91 -15.13
N HIS A 175 -11.50 2.78 -15.31
CA HIS A 175 -12.45 2.60 -16.40
C HIS A 175 -13.61 3.61 -16.31
N ILE A 176 -14.14 3.87 -15.11
CA ILE A 176 -15.17 4.90 -14.91
C ILE A 176 -14.65 6.29 -15.31
N LEU A 177 -13.44 6.65 -14.88
CA LEU A 177 -12.82 7.93 -15.25
C LEU A 177 -12.67 8.10 -16.78
N HIS A 178 -12.40 7.01 -17.50
CA HIS A 178 -12.30 7.02 -18.96
C HIS A 178 -13.65 7.06 -19.68
N GLN A 179 -14.74 6.62 -19.02
CA GLN A 179 -16.08 6.56 -19.61
C GLN A 179 -16.89 7.85 -19.39
N VAL A 180 -16.70 8.52 -18.25
CA VAL A 180 -17.48 9.70 -17.88
C VAL A 180 -17.02 10.92 -18.68
N ASN A 181 -17.96 11.60 -19.33
CA ASN A 181 -17.68 12.86 -20.01
C ASN A 181 -17.56 14.02 -19.00
N GLY A 182 -16.44 14.74 -19.05
CA GLY A 182 -16.19 15.89 -18.18
C GLY A 182 -15.45 15.51 -16.89
N PRO A 183 -15.32 16.45 -15.93
CA PRO A 183 -14.64 16.20 -14.66
C PRO A 183 -15.29 15.06 -13.87
N ALA A 184 -14.48 14.08 -13.46
CA ALA A 184 -14.92 12.95 -12.66
C ALA A 184 -13.89 12.60 -11.58
N ILE A 185 -14.39 12.04 -10.48
CA ILE A 185 -13.62 11.51 -9.37
C ILE A 185 -14.09 10.06 -9.21
N ALA A 186 -13.16 9.10 -9.24
CA ALA A 186 -13.46 7.71 -8.94
C ALA A 186 -12.37 7.18 -8.02
N LEU A 187 -12.72 6.83 -6.79
CA LEU A 187 -11.76 6.45 -5.75
C LEU A 187 -12.25 5.23 -4.97
N CYS A 188 -11.30 4.41 -4.54
CA CYS A 188 -11.56 3.28 -3.68
C CYS A 188 -11.10 3.57 -2.24
N MET A 189 -11.92 3.16 -1.26
CA MET A 189 -11.61 3.18 0.16
C MET A 189 -10.91 1.89 0.62
N GLY A 190 -10.30 1.96 1.81
CA GLY A 190 -9.61 0.85 2.47
C GLY A 190 -8.21 0.60 1.92
N ASP A 191 -7.48 -0.32 2.57
CA ASP A 191 -6.07 -0.60 2.29
C ASP A 191 -5.80 -1.00 0.84
N MET A 192 -6.79 -1.65 0.20
CA MET A 192 -6.69 -2.08 -1.19
C MET A 192 -6.97 -0.95 -2.19
N GLY A 193 -7.52 0.19 -1.74
CA GLY A 193 -7.97 1.30 -2.58
C GLY A 193 -6.90 2.36 -2.87
N LEU A 194 -5.71 2.24 -2.27
CA LEU A 194 -4.65 3.25 -2.44
C LEU A 194 -4.25 3.53 -3.90
N PRO A 195 -4.14 2.52 -4.80
CA PRO A 195 -3.77 2.78 -6.19
C PRO A 195 -4.71 3.79 -6.88
N SER A 196 -6.01 3.74 -6.61
CA SER A 196 -6.98 4.69 -7.19
C SER A 196 -6.70 6.14 -6.77
N ARG A 197 -6.16 6.35 -5.56
CA ARG A 197 -5.84 7.68 -5.01
C ARG A 197 -4.53 8.23 -5.56
N VAL A 198 -3.51 7.40 -5.65
CA VAL A 198 -2.17 7.81 -6.10
C VAL A 198 -2.13 7.97 -7.63
N LEU A 199 -2.80 7.10 -8.37
CA LEU A 199 -2.80 7.14 -9.84
C LEU A 199 -3.98 7.93 -10.42
N ALA A 200 -4.89 8.46 -9.60
CA ALA A 200 -6.08 9.21 -10.03
C ALA A 200 -5.77 10.19 -11.18
N GLY A 201 -4.71 11.01 -11.03
CA GLY A 201 -4.40 12.03 -12.00
C GLY A 201 -3.91 11.51 -13.35
N THR A 202 -3.23 10.36 -13.38
CA THR A 202 -2.78 9.75 -14.64
C THR A 202 -3.92 9.06 -15.39
N GLU A 203 -4.95 8.62 -14.65
CA GLU A 203 -6.15 7.95 -15.16
C GLU A 203 -7.30 8.92 -15.44
N GLY A 204 -7.04 10.24 -15.46
CA GLY A 204 -8.00 11.27 -15.83
C GLY A 204 -8.87 11.80 -14.69
N GLY A 205 -8.61 11.39 -13.44
CA GLY A 205 -9.28 11.88 -12.25
C GLY A 205 -9.11 13.38 -12.06
N PHE A 206 -10.20 14.08 -11.78
CA PHE A 206 -10.21 15.52 -11.52
C PHE A 206 -9.56 15.88 -10.17
N LEU A 207 -9.78 15.05 -9.16
CA LEU A 207 -9.39 15.30 -7.78
C LEU A 207 -9.00 13.99 -7.09
N THR A 208 -7.99 14.05 -6.23
CA THR A 208 -7.75 13.05 -5.17
C THR A 208 -7.86 13.71 -3.80
N PHE A 209 -8.07 12.90 -2.76
CA PHE A 209 -8.27 13.39 -1.39
C PHE A 209 -7.16 12.93 -0.46
N ALA A 210 -6.70 13.87 0.36
CA ALA A 210 -5.72 13.68 1.41
C ALA A 210 -6.33 14.01 2.79
N SER A 211 -5.86 13.34 3.84
CA SER A 211 -6.28 13.64 5.20
C SER A 211 -5.56 14.87 5.75
N SER A 212 -6.22 15.58 6.66
CA SER A 212 -5.63 16.72 7.38
C SER A 212 -4.88 16.25 8.64
N THR A 213 -4.26 17.20 9.34
CA THR A 213 -3.65 16.96 10.66
C THR A 213 -4.67 16.60 11.74
N LEU A 214 -5.97 16.81 11.49
CA LEU A 214 -7.06 16.46 12.41
C LEU A 214 -7.53 15.00 12.26
N GLY A 215 -6.97 14.25 11.31
CA GLY A 215 -7.29 12.85 11.09
C GLY A 215 -7.84 12.55 9.69
N THR A 216 -8.21 11.29 9.48
CA THR A 216 -8.76 10.78 8.22
C THR A 216 -10.28 10.92 8.20
N THR A 217 -10.85 11.24 7.05
CA THR A 217 -12.32 11.29 6.84
C THR A 217 -12.85 10.08 6.07
N ALA A 218 -11.95 9.20 5.58
CA ALA A 218 -12.29 7.95 4.92
C ALA A 218 -11.19 6.87 5.15
N PRO A 219 -11.55 5.58 5.24
CA PRO A 219 -10.58 4.50 5.34
C PRO A 219 -9.62 4.46 4.14
N GLY A 220 -8.31 4.26 4.41
CA GLY A 220 -7.28 4.18 3.37
C GLY A 220 -6.87 5.52 2.75
N GLN A 221 -7.32 6.65 3.31
CA GLN A 221 -6.86 7.98 2.92
C GLN A 221 -5.42 8.20 3.42
N CYS A 222 -4.55 8.65 2.52
CA CYS A 222 -3.20 9.08 2.89
C CYS A 222 -3.20 10.54 3.33
N ASP A 223 -2.29 10.88 4.23
CA ASP A 223 -1.98 12.28 4.50
C ASP A 223 -1.33 12.97 3.28
N LEU A 224 -1.40 14.30 3.28
CA LEU A 224 -0.92 15.13 2.18
C LEU A 224 0.58 14.94 1.93
N ASP A 225 1.38 14.82 2.99
CA ASP A 225 2.83 14.63 2.91
C ASP A 225 3.18 13.30 2.23
N THR A 226 2.50 12.23 2.58
CA THR A 226 2.65 10.91 1.97
C THR A 226 2.32 10.94 0.47
N LEU A 227 1.25 11.63 0.06
CA LEU A 227 0.95 11.79 -1.37
C LEU A 227 2.01 12.60 -2.11
N LEU A 228 2.44 13.73 -1.53
CA LEU A 228 3.36 14.66 -2.18
C LEU A 228 4.82 14.20 -2.17
N GLN A 229 5.31 13.68 -1.05
CA GLN A 229 6.71 13.31 -0.85
C GLN A 229 6.95 11.84 -1.15
N ARG A 230 6.19 10.92 -0.53
CA ARG A 230 6.43 9.47 -0.72
C ARG A 230 6.01 9.02 -2.11
N TYR A 231 4.79 9.33 -2.53
CA TYR A 231 4.31 8.90 -3.85
C TYR A 231 4.64 9.88 -4.96
N ARG A 232 5.14 11.08 -4.62
CA ARG A 232 5.54 12.11 -5.58
C ARG A 232 4.42 12.41 -6.57
N TYR A 233 3.20 12.53 -6.05
CA TYR A 233 1.96 12.61 -6.82
C TYR A 233 2.04 13.60 -8.00
N ARG A 234 2.67 14.76 -7.78
CA ARG A 234 2.84 15.82 -8.80
C ARG A 234 3.76 15.42 -9.97
N SER A 235 4.63 14.45 -9.75
CA SER A 235 5.59 13.96 -10.75
C SER A 235 5.06 12.75 -11.53
N ILE A 236 3.94 12.15 -11.10
CA ILE A 236 3.36 10.99 -11.78
C ILE A 236 2.66 11.45 -13.07
N SER A 237 3.00 10.80 -14.18
CA SER A 237 2.44 11.01 -15.51
C SER A 237 1.97 9.69 -16.14
N ASP A 238 1.36 9.77 -17.31
CA ASP A 238 0.93 8.58 -18.07
C ASP A 238 2.11 7.74 -18.60
N THR A 239 3.33 8.26 -18.57
CA THR A 239 4.55 7.49 -18.86
C THR A 239 5.23 6.92 -17.63
N THR A 240 4.82 7.33 -16.42
CA THR A 240 5.42 6.87 -15.17
C THR A 240 5.20 5.37 -15.00
N ARG A 241 6.30 4.66 -14.74
CA ARG A 241 6.29 3.21 -14.56
C ARG A 241 5.68 2.86 -13.21
N VAL A 242 4.82 1.87 -13.18
CA VAL A 242 4.22 1.35 -11.95
C VAL A 242 5.01 0.13 -11.51
N LEU A 243 5.39 0.12 -10.25
CA LEU A 243 5.96 -1.01 -9.55
C LEU A 243 5.18 -1.19 -8.25
N GLY A 244 5.28 -2.36 -7.63
CA GLY A 244 4.61 -2.51 -6.35
C GLY A 244 5.00 -3.75 -5.58
N ILE A 245 4.50 -3.84 -4.35
CA ILE A 245 4.63 -5.01 -3.50
C ILE A 245 3.28 -5.72 -3.38
N ILE A 246 3.25 -7.00 -3.75
CA ILE A 246 2.12 -7.90 -3.59
C ILE A 246 2.30 -8.75 -2.33
N GLY A 247 1.30 -8.77 -1.47
CA GLY A 247 1.30 -9.51 -0.22
C GLY A 247 0.08 -9.20 0.63
N MET A 248 -0.06 -9.88 1.76
CA MET A 248 -1.02 -9.48 2.79
C MET A 248 -0.62 -10.07 4.15
N PRO A 249 -0.54 -9.25 5.24
CA PRO A 249 -0.71 -7.79 5.28
C PRO A 249 0.50 -7.01 4.69
N LEU A 250 0.30 -5.72 4.38
CA LEU A 250 1.35 -4.83 3.84
C LEU A 250 1.61 -3.54 4.63
N GLY A 251 0.84 -3.27 5.71
CA GLY A 251 0.91 -2.01 6.45
C GLY A 251 2.30 -1.66 7.03
N HIS A 252 3.11 -2.67 7.34
CA HIS A 252 4.47 -2.50 7.89
C HIS A 252 5.58 -2.57 6.83
N SER A 253 5.24 -2.67 5.54
CA SER A 253 6.27 -2.80 4.50
C SER A 253 7.03 -1.50 4.32
N LEU A 254 8.34 -1.55 4.48
CA LEU A 254 9.26 -0.44 4.19
C LEU A 254 9.55 -0.29 2.68
N SER A 255 9.10 -1.24 1.85
CA SER A 255 9.41 -1.27 0.40
C SER A 255 8.93 -0.01 -0.35
N PRO A 256 7.70 0.51 -0.12
CA PRO A 256 7.28 1.77 -0.75
C PRO A 256 8.11 2.97 -0.32
N ILE A 257 8.68 2.98 0.89
CA ILE A 257 9.53 4.08 1.38
C ILE A 257 10.85 4.07 0.61
N VAL A 258 11.58 2.94 0.65
CA VAL A 258 12.90 2.85 0.04
C VAL A 258 12.85 2.94 -1.50
N HIS A 259 11.89 2.29 -2.16
CA HIS A 259 11.87 2.30 -3.62
C HIS A 259 11.46 3.66 -4.20
N ASN A 260 10.46 4.36 -3.63
CA ASN A 260 10.11 5.68 -4.15
C ASN A 260 11.22 6.71 -3.92
N ALA A 261 11.85 6.72 -2.74
CA ALA A 261 13.01 7.56 -2.48
C ALA A 261 14.19 7.20 -3.40
N GLY A 262 14.36 5.89 -3.67
CA GLY A 262 15.34 5.40 -4.61
C GLY A 262 15.12 5.94 -6.03
N PHE A 263 13.89 5.85 -6.53
CA PHE A 263 13.51 6.35 -7.85
C PHE A 263 13.75 7.85 -7.99
N GLU A 264 13.47 8.62 -6.95
CA GLU A 264 13.75 10.06 -6.93
C GLU A 264 15.24 10.36 -7.03
N SER A 265 16.05 9.73 -6.18
CA SER A 265 17.49 10.01 -6.12
C SER A 265 18.24 9.74 -7.42
N VAL A 266 17.79 8.77 -8.23
CA VAL A 266 18.42 8.40 -9.50
C VAL A 266 17.69 8.98 -10.73
N GLY A 267 16.63 9.77 -10.52
CA GLY A 267 15.83 10.34 -11.61
C GLY A 267 15.05 9.31 -12.42
N TYR A 268 14.68 8.18 -11.81
CA TYR A 268 13.84 7.16 -12.45
C TYR A 268 12.36 7.54 -12.36
N ASP A 269 11.71 7.63 -13.53
CA ASP A 269 10.27 7.88 -13.66
C ASP A 269 9.46 6.62 -13.35
N GLY A 270 9.32 6.33 -12.06
CA GLY A 270 8.52 5.23 -11.53
C GLY A 270 7.86 5.53 -10.20
N VAL A 271 6.78 4.83 -9.87
CA VAL A 271 6.08 4.89 -8.59
C VAL A 271 5.94 3.48 -8.02
N PHE A 272 6.22 3.31 -6.73
CA PHE A 272 6.10 2.03 -6.04
C PHE A 272 4.89 2.01 -5.11
N LEU A 273 3.94 1.09 -5.35
CA LEU A 273 2.66 1.01 -4.63
C LEU A 273 2.56 -0.27 -3.78
N PRO A 274 1.95 -0.23 -2.58
CA PRO A 274 1.44 -1.43 -1.95
C PRO A 274 0.22 -1.95 -2.71
N LEU A 275 0.19 -3.26 -2.98
CA LEU A 275 -0.87 -3.94 -3.73
C LEU A 275 -1.35 -5.13 -2.88
N PRO A 276 -2.23 -4.90 -1.87
CA PRO A 276 -2.64 -5.97 -0.97
C PRO A 276 -3.48 -7.02 -1.71
N VAL A 277 -3.07 -8.28 -1.63
CA VAL A 277 -3.76 -9.39 -2.30
C VAL A 277 -4.06 -10.47 -1.29
N ALA A 278 -5.35 -10.81 -1.14
CA ALA A 278 -5.79 -11.87 -0.26
C ALA A 278 -5.07 -13.20 -0.57
N ALA A 279 -4.89 -14.04 0.44
CA ALA A 279 -4.25 -15.34 0.28
C ALA A 279 -4.96 -16.20 -0.79
N GLY A 280 -4.19 -17.05 -1.46
CA GLY A 280 -4.71 -18.02 -2.42
C GLY A 280 -4.34 -17.72 -3.88
N TRP A 281 -4.25 -18.80 -4.64
CA TRP A 281 -3.78 -18.79 -6.02
C TRP A 281 -4.67 -17.97 -6.95
N GLU A 282 -5.99 -18.10 -6.83
CA GLU A 282 -6.94 -17.41 -7.72
C GLU A 282 -6.90 -15.89 -7.52
N SER A 283 -6.81 -15.44 -6.27
CA SER A 283 -6.67 -14.01 -5.93
C SER A 283 -5.38 -13.42 -6.51
N PHE A 284 -4.26 -14.15 -6.38
CA PHE A 284 -2.98 -13.76 -6.95
C PHE A 284 -3.04 -13.70 -8.48
N LYS A 285 -3.44 -14.81 -9.11
CA LYS A 285 -3.51 -14.95 -10.57
C LYS A 285 -4.41 -13.87 -11.18
N ALA A 286 -5.62 -13.70 -10.66
CA ALA A 286 -6.56 -12.71 -11.17
C ALA A 286 -5.99 -11.29 -11.04
N THR A 287 -5.37 -10.95 -9.91
CA THR A 287 -4.81 -9.61 -9.72
C THR A 287 -3.64 -9.35 -10.67
N VAL A 288 -2.68 -10.26 -10.78
CA VAL A 288 -1.50 -10.05 -11.63
C VAL A 288 -1.89 -10.01 -13.11
N LEU A 289 -2.83 -10.85 -13.56
CA LEU A 289 -3.36 -10.77 -14.93
C LEU A 289 -4.01 -9.41 -15.19
N THR A 290 -4.92 -8.96 -14.32
CA THR A 290 -5.54 -7.64 -14.48
C THR A 290 -4.49 -6.52 -14.54
N LEU A 291 -3.47 -6.54 -13.67
CA LEU A 291 -2.42 -5.51 -13.70
C LEU A 291 -1.58 -5.56 -14.99
N LEU A 292 -1.29 -6.75 -15.53
CA LEU A 292 -0.57 -6.90 -16.80
C LEU A 292 -1.41 -6.42 -17.99
N GLU A 293 -2.72 -6.70 -17.98
CA GLU A 293 -3.65 -6.33 -19.05
C GLU A 293 -3.96 -4.82 -19.07
N GLU A 294 -4.06 -4.20 -17.89
CA GLU A 294 -4.57 -2.84 -17.72
C GLU A 294 -3.46 -1.79 -17.62
N LEU A 295 -2.25 -2.21 -17.22
CA LEU A 295 -1.06 -1.35 -17.14
C LEU A 295 0.12 -1.86 -18.00
N PRO A 296 -0.06 -2.43 -19.21
CA PRO A 296 0.98 -3.19 -19.92
C PRO A 296 2.24 -2.37 -20.21
N ILE A 297 2.07 -1.08 -20.52
CA ILE A 297 3.18 -0.17 -20.85
C ILE A 297 3.87 0.38 -19.58
N ARG A 298 3.18 0.37 -18.44
CA ARG A 298 3.65 1.04 -17.21
C ARG A 298 4.13 0.06 -16.16
N LEU A 299 3.52 -1.12 -16.03
CA LEU A 299 3.93 -2.11 -15.04
C LEU A 299 5.32 -2.67 -15.40
N ARG A 300 6.27 -2.56 -14.47
CA ARG A 300 7.67 -2.97 -14.70
C ARG A 300 8.22 -3.96 -13.69
N GLY A 301 7.57 -4.11 -12.55
CA GLY A 301 8.03 -5.06 -11.56
C GLY A 301 7.13 -5.20 -10.37
N LEU A 302 7.18 -6.37 -9.76
CA LEU A 302 6.47 -6.69 -8.53
C LEU A 302 7.45 -7.30 -7.54
N CYS A 303 7.59 -6.69 -6.37
CA CYS A 303 8.04 -7.39 -5.18
C CYS A 303 6.90 -8.30 -4.71
N VAL A 304 7.21 -9.52 -4.31
CA VAL A 304 6.22 -10.49 -3.83
C VAL A 304 6.63 -10.97 -2.45
N THR A 305 5.77 -10.76 -1.47
CA THR A 305 5.95 -11.22 -0.10
C THR A 305 4.89 -12.26 0.30
N LEU A 306 4.85 -12.64 1.58
CA LEU A 306 3.88 -13.60 2.08
C LEU A 306 2.43 -13.17 1.74
N PRO A 307 1.55 -14.12 1.41
CA PRO A 307 1.77 -15.57 1.25
C PRO A 307 2.10 -15.99 -0.21
N HIS A 308 2.50 -15.07 -1.08
CA HIS A 308 2.37 -15.24 -2.54
C HIS A 308 3.64 -15.69 -3.28
N LYS A 309 4.77 -15.91 -2.59
CA LYS A 309 6.05 -16.20 -3.26
C LYS A 309 6.02 -17.46 -4.14
N GLU A 310 5.30 -18.49 -3.72
CA GLU A 310 5.11 -19.72 -4.51
C GLU A 310 4.15 -19.49 -5.69
N HIS A 311 3.12 -18.67 -5.48
CA HIS A 311 2.20 -18.25 -6.54
C HIS A 311 2.92 -17.44 -7.62
N ALA A 312 3.82 -16.52 -7.26
CA ALA A 312 4.62 -15.78 -8.24
C ALA A 312 5.43 -16.69 -9.17
N LEU A 313 6.14 -17.67 -8.60
CA LEU A 313 6.88 -18.64 -9.39
C LEU A 313 5.95 -19.43 -10.33
N ARG A 314 4.85 -19.96 -9.78
CA ARG A 314 3.86 -20.71 -10.57
C ARG A 314 3.31 -19.87 -11.71
N PHE A 315 2.96 -18.62 -11.43
CA PHE A 315 2.38 -17.70 -12.39
C PHE A 315 3.29 -17.44 -13.58
N VAL A 316 4.54 -17.04 -13.33
CA VAL A 316 5.48 -16.76 -14.41
C VAL A 316 5.70 -18.01 -15.28
N ARG A 317 5.77 -19.21 -14.69
CA ARG A 317 5.86 -20.47 -15.45
C ARG A 317 4.61 -20.75 -16.29
N GLU A 318 3.41 -20.57 -15.74
CA GLU A 318 2.16 -20.75 -16.48
C GLU A 318 2.02 -19.75 -17.63
N GLN A 319 2.57 -18.53 -17.48
CA GLN A 319 2.61 -17.52 -18.53
C GLN A 319 3.77 -17.71 -19.54
N GLY A 320 4.58 -18.76 -19.39
CA GLY A 320 5.71 -19.03 -20.28
C GLY A 320 6.90 -18.07 -20.11
N GLY A 321 6.99 -17.38 -18.98
CA GLY A 321 8.11 -16.51 -18.64
C GLY A 321 9.34 -17.27 -18.15
N GLU A 322 10.44 -16.54 -18.01
CA GLU A 322 11.72 -17.06 -17.54
C GLU A 322 11.76 -17.14 -16.01
N VAL A 323 12.52 -18.09 -15.49
CA VAL A 323 12.73 -18.25 -14.05
C VAL A 323 14.21 -18.50 -13.80
N THR A 324 14.80 -17.78 -12.85
CA THR A 324 16.19 -17.99 -12.47
C THR A 324 16.39 -19.35 -11.80
N GLU A 325 17.60 -19.90 -11.90
CA GLU A 325 17.95 -21.18 -11.26
C GLU A 325 17.70 -21.14 -9.75
N ILE A 326 18.01 -20.02 -9.11
CA ILE A 326 17.82 -19.85 -7.67
C ILE A 326 16.33 -19.81 -7.28
N ALA A 327 15.47 -19.17 -8.09
CA ALA A 327 14.02 -19.16 -7.85
C ALA A 327 13.39 -20.54 -8.08
N LEU A 328 13.87 -21.29 -9.09
CA LEU A 328 13.47 -22.69 -9.30
C LEU A 328 13.85 -23.56 -8.11
N ARG A 329 15.10 -23.44 -7.63
CA ARG A 329 15.60 -24.21 -6.49
C ARG A 329 14.88 -23.89 -5.18
N ALA A 330 14.67 -22.59 -4.92
CA ALA A 330 13.87 -22.16 -3.77
C ALA A 330 12.40 -22.57 -3.91
N GLY A 331 11.95 -22.90 -5.12
CA GLY A 331 10.56 -23.17 -5.48
C GLY A 331 9.62 -22.02 -5.09
N ALA A 332 10.13 -20.79 -5.11
CA ALA A 332 9.43 -19.56 -4.78
C ALA A 332 10.16 -18.36 -5.41
N ALA A 333 9.41 -17.31 -5.77
CA ALA A 333 9.95 -16.06 -6.30
C ALA A 333 9.43 -14.89 -5.45
N ASN A 334 10.31 -13.97 -5.07
CA ASN A 334 9.95 -12.72 -4.39
C ASN A 334 10.03 -11.51 -5.34
N THR A 335 10.42 -11.73 -6.60
CA THR A 335 10.67 -10.67 -7.57
C THR A 335 10.13 -11.10 -8.92
N ILE A 336 9.26 -10.28 -9.51
CA ILE A 336 8.85 -10.39 -10.91
C ILE A 336 9.38 -9.15 -11.62
N VAL A 337 10.10 -9.35 -12.71
CA VAL A 337 10.54 -8.30 -13.65
C VAL A 337 9.70 -8.41 -14.90
N ILE A 338 9.23 -7.27 -15.39
CA ILE A 338 8.42 -7.17 -16.61
C ILE A 338 9.17 -6.23 -17.55
N ASP A 339 9.65 -6.76 -18.66
CA ASP A 339 10.38 -5.95 -19.64
C ASP A 339 9.44 -5.04 -20.46
N LYS A 340 9.98 -4.36 -21.47
CA LYS A 340 9.19 -3.40 -22.28
C LYS A 340 8.25 -4.10 -23.24
N GLU A 341 8.58 -5.33 -23.60
CA GLU A 341 7.85 -6.22 -24.49
C GLU A 341 6.78 -7.03 -23.74
N GLY A 342 6.79 -6.99 -22.40
CA GLY A 342 5.85 -7.69 -21.52
C GLY A 342 6.31 -9.08 -21.11
N HIS A 343 7.56 -9.48 -21.41
CA HIS A 343 8.10 -10.75 -20.97
C HIS A 343 8.33 -10.73 -19.45
N LEU A 344 8.01 -11.86 -18.83
CA LEU A 344 8.10 -12.04 -17.39
C LEU A 344 9.38 -12.80 -17.04
N LEU A 345 10.09 -12.31 -16.03
CA LEU A 345 11.16 -13.03 -15.34
C LEU A 345 10.84 -13.11 -13.85
N ALA A 346 10.89 -14.32 -13.29
CA ALA A 346 10.80 -14.55 -11.86
C ALA A 346 12.19 -14.80 -11.25
N ASP A 347 12.48 -14.11 -10.14
CA ASP A 347 13.70 -14.27 -9.37
C ASP A 347 13.44 -14.36 -7.85
N ASN A 348 14.44 -14.84 -7.12
CA ASN A 348 14.47 -14.92 -5.67
C ASN A 348 15.69 -14.16 -5.12
N THR A 349 15.48 -12.86 -4.88
CA THR A 349 16.51 -11.97 -4.35
C THR A 349 16.76 -12.18 -2.87
N ASP A 350 15.82 -12.79 -2.12
CA ASP A 350 16.02 -13.17 -0.71
C ASP A 350 17.17 -14.17 -0.57
N ALA A 351 17.16 -15.24 -1.37
CA ALA A 351 18.19 -16.27 -1.34
C ALA A 351 19.58 -15.68 -1.61
N SER A 352 19.65 -14.80 -2.61
CA SER A 352 20.90 -14.13 -2.96
C SER A 352 21.35 -13.11 -1.92
N ALA A 353 20.42 -12.41 -1.27
CA ALA A 353 20.70 -11.47 -0.19
C ALA A 353 21.28 -12.18 1.03
N ILE A 354 20.73 -13.32 1.43
CA ILE A 354 21.23 -14.11 2.56
C ILE A 354 22.68 -14.53 2.32
N VAL A 355 22.98 -15.11 1.15
CA VAL A 355 24.33 -15.54 0.77
C VAL A 355 25.30 -14.36 0.78
N GLU A 356 24.90 -13.21 0.22
CA GLU A 356 25.72 -12.00 0.15
C GLU A 356 26.05 -11.44 1.54
N THR A 357 25.09 -11.44 2.47
CA THR A 357 25.26 -10.76 3.75
C THR A 357 25.64 -11.68 4.91
N LEU A 358 25.77 -12.99 4.70
CA LEU A 358 26.17 -13.95 5.75
C LEU A 358 27.63 -13.76 6.23
N ARG A 359 28.50 -13.14 5.43
CA ARG A 359 29.87 -12.71 5.79
C ARG A 359 30.80 -13.83 6.32
N ILE A 360 30.60 -15.06 5.87
CA ILE A 360 31.53 -16.20 6.10
C ILE A 360 31.97 -16.81 4.77
N ASP A 361 32.98 -17.69 4.79
CA ASP A 361 33.24 -18.59 3.66
C ASP A 361 32.18 -19.71 3.65
N ILE A 362 31.27 -19.65 2.68
CA ILE A 362 30.07 -20.49 2.67
C ILE A 362 30.37 -21.90 2.15
N ALA A 363 31.31 -22.03 1.20
CA ALA A 363 31.60 -23.30 0.57
C ALA A 363 32.17 -24.31 1.59
N GLY A 364 31.46 -25.42 1.79
CA GLY A 364 31.85 -26.46 2.75
C GLY A 364 31.53 -26.16 4.22
N SER A 365 30.94 -24.98 4.52
CA SER A 365 30.45 -24.64 5.86
C SER A 365 29.25 -25.49 6.27
N ARG A 366 28.98 -25.59 7.57
CA ARG A 366 27.77 -26.20 8.13
C ARG A 366 26.86 -25.11 8.70
N VAL A 367 25.62 -25.03 8.23
CA VAL A 367 24.69 -23.95 8.58
C VAL A 367 23.39 -24.51 9.15
N ALA A 368 22.98 -24.04 10.33
CA ALA A 368 21.68 -24.33 10.90
C ALA A 368 20.66 -23.30 10.42
N VAL A 369 19.54 -23.75 9.84
CA VAL A 369 18.42 -22.89 9.45
C VAL A 369 17.22 -23.18 10.34
N LEU A 370 16.79 -22.17 11.09
CA LEU A 370 15.65 -22.26 12.00
C LEU A 370 14.39 -21.80 11.27
N GLY A 371 13.44 -22.71 11.09
CA GLY A 371 12.17 -22.51 10.38
C GLY A 371 12.07 -23.31 9.09
N ALA A 372 10.83 -23.47 8.62
CA ALA A 372 10.50 -24.12 7.34
C ALA A 372 9.44 -23.31 6.56
N GLY A 373 9.61 -21.99 6.53
CA GLY A 373 8.77 -21.04 5.80
C GLY A 373 9.39 -20.59 4.47
N GLY A 374 8.79 -19.59 3.82
CA GLY A 374 9.31 -19.06 2.56
C GLY A 374 10.72 -18.46 2.66
N ALA A 375 11.04 -17.80 3.77
CA ALA A 375 12.40 -17.31 4.05
C ALA A 375 13.40 -18.47 4.24
N ALA A 376 13.00 -19.54 4.96
CA ALA A 376 13.81 -20.76 5.09
C ALA A 376 14.13 -21.38 3.73
N ARG A 377 13.12 -21.52 2.85
CA ARG A 377 13.31 -22.08 1.51
C ARG A 377 14.31 -21.26 0.68
N ALA A 378 14.23 -19.93 0.76
CA ALA A 378 15.19 -19.04 0.11
C ALA A 378 16.61 -19.19 0.71
N ALA A 379 16.72 -19.19 2.05
CA ALA A 379 17.99 -19.38 2.75
C ALA A 379 18.67 -20.68 2.34
N VAL A 380 17.95 -21.80 2.46
CA VAL A 380 18.45 -23.14 2.16
C VAL A 380 18.86 -23.25 0.69
N ALA A 381 18.02 -22.79 -0.25
CA ALA A 381 18.37 -22.81 -1.67
C ALA A 381 19.63 -21.98 -1.99
N GLY A 382 19.77 -20.80 -1.38
CA GLY A 382 20.96 -19.95 -1.54
C GLY A 382 22.22 -20.62 -1.00
N LEU A 383 22.15 -21.12 0.23
CA LEU A 383 23.25 -21.79 0.92
C LEU A 383 23.73 -23.05 0.19
N LEU A 384 22.81 -23.91 -0.25
CA LEU A 384 23.15 -25.10 -1.01
C LEU A 384 23.78 -24.75 -2.37
N SER A 385 23.31 -23.69 -3.03
CA SER A 385 23.90 -23.22 -4.29
C SER A 385 25.29 -22.63 -4.10
N ALA A 386 25.59 -22.12 -2.90
CA ALA A 386 26.92 -21.67 -2.49
C ALA A 386 27.80 -22.80 -1.91
N GLY A 387 27.30 -24.04 -1.84
CA GLY A 387 28.05 -25.23 -1.42
C GLY A 387 28.11 -25.48 0.08
N ALA A 388 27.19 -24.92 0.87
CA ALA A 388 27.07 -25.23 2.30
C ALA A 388 26.32 -26.54 2.55
N ARG A 389 26.59 -27.17 3.71
CA ARG A 389 25.74 -28.21 4.31
C ARG A 389 24.72 -27.54 5.22
N VAL A 390 23.46 -27.88 5.09
CA VAL A 390 22.35 -27.19 5.76
C VAL A 390 21.53 -28.17 6.58
N ASP A 391 21.40 -27.88 7.88
CA ASP A 391 20.50 -28.60 8.79
C ASP A 391 19.29 -27.72 9.10
N VAL A 392 18.09 -28.24 8.83
CA VAL A 392 16.83 -27.51 9.00
C VAL A 392 16.15 -27.92 10.29
N PHE A 393 15.89 -26.93 11.16
CA PHE A 393 15.21 -27.10 12.43
C PHE A 393 13.85 -26.43 12.37
N ASN A 394 12.77 -27.15 12.71
CA ASN A 394 11.44 -26.55 12.75
C ASN A 394 10.57 -27.26 13.79
N ARG A 395 9.68 -26.51 14.45
CA ARG A 395 8.77 -27.05 15.47
C ARG A 395 7.89 -28.20 14.97
N SER A 396 7.49 -28.14 13.70
CA SER A 396 6.74 -29.22 13.04
C SER A 396 7.70 -30.02 12.17
N PRO A 397 8.05 -31.28 12.53
CA PRO A 397 8.99 -32.11 11.78
C PRO A 397 8.55 -32.32 10.33
N GLU A 398 7.25 -32.45 10.09
CA GLU A 398 6.69 -32.69 8.75
C GLU A 398 6.98 -31.53 7.79
N ARG A 399 7.04 -30.29 8.31
CA ARG A 399 7.38 -29.11 7.50
C ARG A 399 8.86 -29.04 7.17
N ALA A 400 9.73 -29.43 8.11
CA ALA A 400 11.17 -29.54 7.84
C ALA A 400 11.44 -30.63 6.80
N GLN A 401 10.82 -31.80 6.97
CA GLN A 401 10.88 -32.91 6.02
C GLN A 401 10.43 -32.49 4.63
N ALA A 402 9.27 -31.83 4.50
CA ALA A 402 8.78 -31.36 3.22
C ALA A 402 9.73 -30.34 2.55
N LEU A 403 10.38 -29.47 3.33
CA LEU A 403 11.38 -28.54 2.81
C LEU A 403 12.62 -29.29 2.30
N VAL A 404 13.18 -30.19 3.12
CA VAL A 404 14.38 -30.97 2.78
C VAL A 404 14.14 -31.81 1.53
N GLU A 405 13.00 -32.50 1.45
CA GLU A 405 12.59 -33.27 0.26
C GLU A 405 12.44 -32.38 -0.98
N ALA A 406 11.88 -31.17 -0.81
CA ALA A 406 11.72 -30.23 -1.92
C ALA A 406 13.07 -29.67 -2.43
N MET A 407 14.13 -29.68 -1.62
CA MET A 407 15.46 -29.29 -2.07
C MET A 407 16.16 -30.38 -2.87
N ASP A 408 15.80 -31.66 -2.63
CA ASP A 408 16.38 -32.85 -3.28
C ASP A 408 17.92 -32.82 -3.36
N ASP A 409 18.56 -32.42 -2.25
CA ASP A 409 20.02 -32.28 -2.17
C ASP A 409 20.54 -33.00 -0.91
N PRO A 410 21.54 -33.91 -1.03
CA PRO A 410 22.10 -34.65 0.10
C PRO A 410 22.83 -33.77 1.12
N MET A 411 23.17 -32.53 0.79
CA MET A 411 23.73 -31.55 1.71
C MET A 411 22.66 -30.86 2.56
N CYS A 412 21.37 -31.13 2.33
CA CYS A 412 20.26 -30.63 3.11
C CYS A 412 19.68 -31.75 3.97
N THR A 413 19.66 -31.58 5.29
CA THR A 413 19.17 -32.57 6.24
C THR A 413 18.25 -31.95 7.29
N ILE A 414 17.46 -32.79 7.97
CA ILE A 414 16.74 -32.36 9.17
C ILE A 414 17.75 -32.33 10.32
N GLY A 415 17.81 -31.21 11.03
CA GLY A 415 18.64 -31.07 12.20
C GLY A 415 18.07 -31.88 13.39
N ASP A 416 18.96 -32.54 14.12
CA ASP A 416 18.63 -33.20 15.39
C ASP A 416 18.87 -32.21 16.55
N PRO A 417 17.82 -31.83 17.31
CA PRO A 417 17.96 -30.93 18.47
C PRO A 417 18.92 -31.43 19.55
N ASP A 418 19.19 -32.74 19.62
CA ASP A 418 20.13 -33.33 20.56
C ASP A 418 21.59 -33.28 20.05
N GLU A 419 21.83 -33.05 18.74
CA GLU A 419 23.15 -33.04 18.09
C GLU A 419 23.50 -31.69 17.43
N VAL A 420 23.47 -30.61 18.20
CA VAL A 420 23.60 -29.22 17.69
C VAL A 420 25.04 -28.65 17.64
N SER A 421 26.05 -29.46 17.30
CA SER A 421 27.48 -29.03 17.29
C SER A 421 28.05 -28.64 15.94
N GLY A 422 29.05 -27.74 15.95
CA GLY A 422 29.92 -27.47 14.82
C GLY A 422 29.23 -26.74 13.66
N TYR A 423 28.28 -25.85 13.96
CA TYR A 423 27.71 -24.94 12.97
C TYR A 423 28.59 -23.72 12.82
N ASP A 424 28.93 -23.36 11.58
CA ASP A 424 29.61 -22.11 11.25
C ASP A 424 28.65 -20.91 11.30
N ALA A 425 27.37 -21.14 11.00
CA ALA A 425 26.32 -20.13 11.09
C ALA A 425 24.98 -20.69 11.56
N VAL A 426 24.21 -19.85 12.24
CA VAL A 426 22.82 -20.11 12.64
C VAL A 426 21.92 -19.02 12.06
N ILE A 427 20.93 -19.38 11.25
CA ILE A 427 20.04 -18.45 10.56
C ILE A 427 18.60 -18.62 11.07
N ASN A 428 18.06 -17.63 11.75
CA ASN A 428 16.63 -17.59 12.10
C ASN A 428 15.80 -17.08 10.93
N THR A 429 14.86 -17.91 10.48
CA THR A 429 13.87 -17.57 9.45
C THR A 429 12.44 -17.73 9.96
N THR A 430 12.27 -17.95 11.27
CA THR A 430 10.97 -17.97 11.93
C THR A 430 10.45 -16.55 12.18
N SER A 431 9.21 -16.43 12.64
CA SER A 431 8.63 -15.18 13.12
C SER A 431 8.77 -14.97 14.63
N VAL A 432 9.54 -15.82 15.32
CA VAL A 432 9.78 -15.68 16.78
C VAL A 432 10.71 -14.48 16.98
N GLY A 433 10.39 -13.63 17.94
CA GLY A 433 11.09 -12.37 18.15
C GLY A 433 10.58 -11.19 17.30
N MET A 434 9.59 -11.40 16.43
CA MET A 434 9.02 -10.35 15.58
C MET A 434 7.96 -9.54 16.32
N GLU A 435 8.06 -8.21 16.26
CA GLU A 435 7.06 -7.31 16.84
C GLU A 435 5.70 -7.52 16.16
N GLY A 436 4.63 -7.63 16.95
CA GLY A 436 3.29 -7.99 16.46
C GLY A 436 3.18 -9.42 15.91
N GLY A 437 4.25 -10.21 15.99
CA GLY A 437 4.26 -11.64 15.67
C GLY A 437 3.59 -12.49 16.75
N PRO A 438 3.52 -13.82 16.53
CA PRO A 438 2.87 -14.74 17.45
C PRO A 438 3.64 -14.94 18.77
N ASP A 439 4.94 -14.61 18.79
CA ASP A 439 5.82 -14.73 19.96
C ASP A 439 6.92 -13.65 19.94
N PRO A 440 6.59 -12.37 20.23
CA PRO A 440 7.53 -11.25 20.10
C PRO A 440 8.67 -11.25 21.12
N GLU A 441 8.42 -11.77 22.32
CA GLU A 441 9.41 -11.87 23.42
C GLU A 441 10.15 -13.21 23.41
N GLY A 442 9.80 -14.10 22.49
CA GLY A 442 10.38 -15.43 22.40
C GLY A 442 11.76 -15.47 21.76
N ASN A 443 12.51 -16.52 22.06
CA ASN A 443 13.77 -16.84 21.42
C ASN A 443 13.63 -18.14 20.59
N PRO A 444 14.01 -18.16 19.30
CA PRO A 444 13.87 -19.34 18.45
C PRO A 444 14.70 -20.55 18.92
N ILE A 445 15.80 -20.35 19.65
CA ILE A 445 16.61 -21.43 20.23
C ILE A 445 15.79 -22.18 21.27
N GLU A 446 15.16 -21.45 22.20
CA GLU A 446 14.31 -22.05 23.24
C GLU A 446 13.03 -22.64 22.65
N ALA A 447 12.38 -21.91 21.73
CA ALA A 447 11.15 -22.35 21.08
C ALA A 447 11.30 -23.65 20.27
N LEU A 448 12.51 -23.95 19.80
CA LEU A 448 12.86 -25.18 19.08
C LEU A 448 13.52 -26.24 19.98
N GLY A 449 13.71 -25.98 21.28
CA GLY A 449 14.37 -26.91 22.20
C GLY A 449 15.87 -27.08 21.94
N LEU A 450 16.50 -26.11 21.28
CA LEU A 450 17.92 -26.12 20.94
C LEU A 450 18.77 -25.61 22.12
N ARG A 451 20.09 -25.73 21.98
CA ARG A 451 21.03 -25.43 23.06
C ARG A 451 21.87 -24.21 22.72
N THR A 452 21.99 -23.28 23.67
CA THR A 452 22.66 -21.99 23.47
C THR A 452 24.11 -22.10 23.01
N TRP A 453 24.82 -23.16 23.40
CA TRP A 453 26.21 -23.39 23.00
C TRP A 453 26.41 -23.53 21.48
N MET A 454 25.35 -23.85 20.71
CA MET A 454 25.42 -23.82 19.24
C MET A 454 25.69 -22.41 18.70
N LEU A 455 25.31 -21.37 19.44
CA LEU A 455 25.60 -19.98 19.10
C LEU A 455 27.04 -19.60 19.47
N GLU A 456 27.57 -20.17 20.56
CA GLU A 456 28.96 -19.93 21.00
C GLU A 456 29.97 -20.51 20.00
N GLU A 457 29.63 -21.64 19.36
CA GLU A 457 30.46 -22.29 18.35
C GLU A 457 30.34 -21.63 16.96
N ALA A 458 29.26 -20.89 16.72
CA ALA A 458 29.00 -20.25 15.44
C ALA A 458 29.89 -19.02 15.21
N GLN A 459 30.32 -18.82 13.97
CA GLN A 459 30.99 -17.59 13.55
C GLN A 459 30.00 -16.43 13.43
N VAL A 460 28.76 -16.74 13.04
CA VAL A 460 27.71 -15.73 12.83
C VAL A 460 26.30 -16.26 13.16
N VAL A 461 25.50 -15.41 13.80
CA VAL A 461 24.06 -15.58 13.92
C VAL A 461 23.37 -14.59 12.99
N TYR A 462 22.48 -15.09 12.15
CA TYR A 462 21.73 -14.30 11.19
C TYR A 462 20.26 -14.27 11.59
N GLU A 463 19.72 -13.09 11.85
CA GLU A 463 18.32 -12.87 12.17
C GLU A 463 17.60 -12.30 10.95
N CYS A 464 16.60 -13.00 10.39
CA CYS A 464 15.79 -12.47 9.29
C CYS A 464 14.71 -11.48 9.75
N VAL A 465 14.32 -11.51 11.02
CA VAL A 465 13.42 -10.51 11.61
C VAL A 465 14.14 -9.14 11.62
N TYR A 466 13.47 -8.10 11.12
CA TYR A 466 14.02 -6.73 11.10
C TYR A 466 13.25 -5.74 11.98
N ALA A 467 12.08 -6.13 12.50
CA ALA A 467 11.25 -5.35 13.40
C ALA A 467 10.83 -6.24 14.59
N PRO A 468 11.36 -6.01 15.79
CA PRO A 468 12.35 -4.99 16.15
C PRO A 468 13.75 -5.34 15.64
N ARG A 469 14.68 -4.36 15.64
CA ARG A 469 16.09 -4.58 15.26
C ARG A 469 16.85 -5.47 16.24
N ARG A 470 16.55 -5.35 17.54
CA ARG A 470 17.13 -6.16 18.61
C ARG A 470 16.07 -7.17 19.07
N THR A 471 16.11 -8.37 18.50
CA THR A 471 15.28 -9.49 18.93
C THR A 471 15.93 -10.21 20.11
N PRO A 472 15.19 -11.04 20.87
CA PRO A 472 15.78 -11.88 21.91
C PRO A 472 16.91 -12.80 21.40
N LEU A 473 16.90 -13.20 20.12
CA LEU A 473 18.01 -13.95 19.51
C LEU A 473 19.26 -13.07 19.34
N VAL A 474 19.08 -11.86 18.83
CA VAL A 474 20.18 -10.90 18.63
C VAL A 474 20.84 -10.60 19.97
N GLU A 475 20.04 -10.31 21.00
CA GLU A 475 20.57 -10.02 22.35
C GLU A 475 21.32 -11.21 22.95
N LEU A 476 20.81 -12.43 22.78
CA LEU A 476 21.48 -13.64 23.22
C LEU A 476 22.82 -13.83 22.51
N ALA A 477 22.85 -13.73 21.17
CA ALA A 477 24.08 -13.89 20.39
C ALA A 477 25.14 -12.85 20.76
N GLU A 478 24.75 -11.58 20.92
CA GLU A 478 25.63 -10.50 21.38
C GLU A 478 26.18 -10.77 22.78
N SER A 479 25.35 -11.28 23.70
CA SER A 479 25.78 -11.61 25.08
C SER A 479 26.83 -12.73 25.14
N LEU A 480 26.84 -13.60 24.13
CA LEU A 480 27.83 -14.68 23.96
C LEU A 480 29.06 -14.23 23.17
N GLY A 481 29.08 -13.00 22.66
CA GLY A 481 30.17 -12.47 21.83
C GLY A 481 30.16 -12.96 20.38
N THR A 482 29.07 -13.60 19.93
CA THR A 482 28.91 -14.10 18.56
C THR A 482 28.54 -12.95 17.62
N ALA A 483 29.12 -12.93 16.41
CA ALA A 483 28.80 -11.89 15.43
C ALA A 483 27.34 -12.02 14.97
N VAL A 484 26.68 -10.89 14.73
CA VAL A 484 25.26 -10.85 14.32
C VAL A 484 25.10 -10.15 12.97
N VAL A 485 24.24 -10.71 12.13
CA VAL A 485 23.67 -10.05 10.94
C VAL A 485 22.17 -9.90 11.15
N THR A 486 21.66 -8.67 11.13
CA THR A 486 20.24 -8.38 11.37
C THR A 486 19.43 -8.39 10.07
N GLY A 487 18.09 -8.48 10.20
CA GLY A 487 17.19 -8.59 9.05
C GLY A 487 17.21 -7.37 8.14
N GLU A 488 17.66 -6.21 8.65
CA GLU A 488 17.89 -5.00 7.87
C GLU A 488 18.90 -5.23 6.74
N ALA A 489 19.99 -5.96 7.01
CA ALA A 489 20.99 -6.26 6.01
C ALA A 489 20.40 -7.10 4.86
N MET A 490 19.56 -8.10 5.21
CA MET A 490 18.81 -8.90 4.25
C MET A 490 17.88 -8.01 3.41
N PHE A 491 17.07 -7.18 4.10
CA PHE A 491 16.07 -6.32 3.48
C PHE A 491 16.69 -5.36 2.46
N LEU A 492 17.79 -4.70 2.82
CA LEU A 492 18.49 -3.77 1.93
C LEU A 492 19.13 -4.50 0.74
N ALA A 493 19.74 -5.66 0.96
CA ALA A 493 20.38 -6.41 -0.11
C ALA A 493 19.37 -6.97 -1.12
N GLN A 494 18.23 -7.49 -0.65
CA GLN A 494 17.17 -7.98 -1.56
C GLN A 494 16.53 -6.81 -2.33
N ALA A 495 16.27 -5.68 -1.67
CA ALA A 495 15.67 -4.49 -2.29
C ALA A 495 16.62 -3.88 -3.33
N ARG A 496 17.93 -3.90 -3.06
CA ARG A 496 18.97 -3.41 -3.98
C ARG A 496 18.96 -4.20 -5.28
N ARG A 497 18.88 -5.53 -5.18
CA ARG A 497 18.84 -6.43 -6.35
C ARG A 497 17.57 -6.20 -7.17
N GLN A 498 16.42 -6.10 -6.50
CA GLN A 498 15.14 -5.77 -7.13
C GLN A 498 15.19 -4.44 -7.87
N PHE A 499 15.65 -3.38 -7.19
CA PHE A 499 15.78 -2.04 -7.76
C PHE A 499 16.67 -2.03 -9.00
N THR A 500 17.83 -2.69 -8.92
CA THR A 500 18.76 -2.79 -10.05
C THR A 500 18.11 -3.55 -11.22
N ALA A 501 17.41 -4.65 -10.94
CA ALA A 501 16.75 -5.47 -11.96
C ALA A 501 15.65 -4.70 -12.71
N TRP A 502 14.86 -3.87 -12.02
CA TRP A 502 13.79 -3.12 -12.67
C TRP A 502 14.26 -1.84 -13.36
N THR A 503 15.24 -1.16 -12.77
CA THR A 503 15.60 0.20 -13.20
C THR A 503 16.86 0.23 -14.07
N GLY A 504 17.76 -0.74 -13.91
CA GLY A 504 19.11 -0.73 -14.47
C GLY A 504 20.08 0.22 -13.77
N PHE A 505 19.65 0.92 -12.72
CA PHE A 505 20.49 1.84 -11.94
C PHE A 505 21.04 1.16 -10.69
N GLU A 506 22.16 1.67 -10.20
CA GLU A 506 22.67 1.31 -8.88
C GLU A 506 21.72 1.83 -7.79
N ALA A 507 21.41 0.98 -6.80
CA ALA A 507 20.50 1.38 -5.75
C ALA A 507 21.20 2.26 -4.69
N PRO A 508 20.55 3.32 -4.20
CA PRO A 508 21.12 4.26 -3.23
C PRO A 508 21.00 3.71 -1.80
N VAL A 509 21.74 2.64 -1.49
CA VAL A 509 21.60 1.91 -0.21
C VAL A 509 21.87 2.80 1.01
N ASP A 510 22.79 3.76 0.91
CA ASP A 510 23.09 4.68 2.01
C ASP A 510 21.90 5.57 2.38
N LEU A 511 21.14 6.04 1.37
CA LEU A 511 19.89 6.77 1.57
C LEU A 511 18.86 5.86 2.25
N TRP A 512 18.75 4.62 1.79
CA TRP A 512 17.77 3.68 2.36
C TRP A 512 18.04 3.37 3.83
N ARG A 513 19.30 3.22 4.24
CA ARG A 513 19.66 3.05 5.66
C ARG A 513 19.13 4.21 6.50
N GLN A 514 19.37 5.45 6.07
CA GLN A 514 18.90 6.65 6.77
C GLN A 514 17.37 6.74 6.88
N LEU A 515 16.63 6.13 5.96
CA LEU A 515 15.17 6.15 5.95
C LEU A 515 14.53 5.07 6.83
N ILE A 516 15.28 4.02 7.18
CA ILE A 516 14.78 2.89 7.98
C ILE A 516 15.45 2.79 9.36
N ASP A 517 16.49 3.61 9.61
CA ASP A 517 17.03 3.97 10.93
C ASP A 517 16.04 4.83 11.70
#